data_AF-A0A6I0S9M3-F1
#
_entry.id   AF-A0A6I0S9M3-F1
#
_cell.length_a   1.000
_cell.length_b   1.000
_cell.length_c   1.000
_cell.angle_alpha   90.00
_cell.angle_beta   90.00
_cell.angle_gamma   90.00
#
_symmetry.space_group_name_H-M   'P 1'
#
loop_
_entity.id
_entity.type
_entity.pdbx_description
1 polymer ?
#
loop_
_entity_poly.entity_id
_entity_poly.type
_entity_poly.pdbx_seq_one_letter_code
_entity_poly.pdbx_strand_id
1 'polypeptide(L)'
;MKTNSIIALILSISLFGLFGCADKYEVDYEAPVKIEFTGVDQNNRVSLEKGVAEYTATVKVQGEIMSFEIYQADSKTGIQGSLIEETARSFEDGTANYETTYKFTSLKENACITVVVLGTDGNTYQRKLLVEITPSVLFSDPDCGKDGEIVETASAYYGCYYATWLLGRTYMAADAMKYANEVDFSLGDIILPSGSEAVPALVSPAKRS
;
A
#
# COMPACT_ATOMS: atom_id res chain seq x y z
N MET A 1 -39.83 17.76 -21.46
CA MET A 1 -38.65 16.98 -21.04
C MET A 1 -37.71 17.90 -20.29
N LYS A 2 -37.61 17.73 -18.97
CA LYS A 2 -36.55 18.34 -18.15
C LYS A 2 -35.88 17.20 -17.41
N THR A 3 -34.65 16.89 -17.79
CA THR A 3 -33.74 15.99 -17.08
C THR A 3 -33.25 16.72 -15.84
N ASN A 4 -33.75 16.33 -14.66
CA ASN A 4 -33.19 16.77 -13.40
C ASN A 4 -32.10 15.77 -12.98
N SER A 5 -30.85 16.20 -13.11
CA SER A 5 -29.71 15.49 -12.53
C SER A 5 -29.79 15.62 -11.01
N ILE A 6 -30.00 14.51 -10.30
CA ILE A 6 -30.01 14.47 -8.83
C ILE A 6 -28.58 14.13 -8.40
N ILE A 7 -27.84 15.16 -7.99
CA ILE A 7 -26.55 15.02 -7.30
C ILE A 7 -26.88 14.76 -5.83
N ALA A 8 -26.68 13.54 -5.35
CA ALA A 8 -26.86 13.19 -3.94
C ALA A 8 -25.63 13.66 -3.15
N LEU A 9 -25.83 14.60 -2.21
CA LEU A 9 -24.80 15.09 -1.31
C LEU A 9 -24.79 14.20 -0.05
N ILE A 10 -23.77 13.35 0.10
CA ILE A 10 -23.61 12.49 1.29
C ILE A 10 -22.96 13.31 2.41
N LEU A 11 -23.72 13.54 3.49
CA LEU A 11 -23.25 14.24 4.69
C LEU A 11 -22.66 13.20 5.67
N SER A 12 -21.33 13.11 5.77
CA SER A 12 -20.66 12.17 6.68
C SER A 12 -20.72 12.65 8.13
N ILE A 13 -21.55 12.01 8.97
CA ILE A 13 -21.51 12.20 10.42
C ILE A 13 -20.47 11.24 10.99
N SER A 14 -19.30 11.77 11.34
CA SER A 14 -18.24 11.03 12.04
C SER A 14 -18.60 10.90 13.52
N LEU A 15 -19.18 9.76 13.90
CA LEU A 15 -19.38 9.41 15.31
C LEU A 15 -18.06 8.92 15.91
N PHE A 16 -17.32 9.82 16.56
CA PHE A 16 -16.15 9.47 17.36
C PHE A 16 -16.58 8.67 18.61
N GLY A 17 -16.42 7.36 18.57
CA GLY A 17 -16.50 6.48 19.74
C GLY A 17 -15.11 6.23 20.33
N LEU A 18 -14.78 6.94 21.41
CA LEU A 18 -13.67 6.64 22.30
C LEU A 18 -14.15 5.65 23.36
N PHE A 19 -13.76 4.37 23.27
CA PHE A 19 -13.73 3.48 24.44
C PHE A 19 -12.58 2.48 24.33
N GLY A 20 -11.69 2.54 25.33
CA GLY A 20 -10.68 1.53 25.60
C GLY A 20 -11.14 0.52 26.66
N CYS A 21 -10.38 -0.59 26.72
CA CYS A 21 -10.39 -1.70 27.70
C CYS A 21 -11.33 -2.89 27.44
N ALA A 22 -10.79 -3.82 26.64
CA ALA A 22 -10.71 -5.28 26.77
C ALA A 22 -11.84 -6.11 27.43
N ASP A 23 -12.35 -7.03 26.60
CA ASP A 23 -12.71 -8.43 26.87
C ASP A 23 -13.87 -8.73 27.85
N LYS A 24 -15.11 -8.80 27.32
CA LYS A 24 -16.04 -9.97 27.41
C LYS A 24 -17.47 -9.74 26.86
N TYR A 25 -17.63 -8.92 25.83
CA TYR A 25 -18.88 -8.88 25.06
C TYR A 25 -18.54 -9.21 23.62
N GLU A 26 -18.52 -10.51 23.29
CA GLU A 26 -18.75 -10.91 21.90
C GLU A 26 -20.17 -10.49 21.58
N VAL A 27 -20.32 -9.28 21.06
CA VAL A 27 -21.57 -8.86 20.45
C VAL A 27 -21.66 -9.70 19.19
N ASP A 28 -22.53 -10.71 19.20
CA ASP A 28 -22.89 -11.51 18.03
C ASP A 28 -23.70 -10.61 17.08
N TYR A 29 -22.99 -9.68 16.44
CA TYR A 29 -23.53 -8.73 15.50
C TYR A 29 -23.23 -9.22 14.09
N GLU A 30 -24.22 -9.82 13.47
CA GLU A 30 -24.20 -10.02 12.03
C GLU A 30 -24.67 -8.75 11.33
N ALA A 31 -23.75 -8.07 10.65
CA ALA A 31 -24.09 -6.90 9.84
C ALA A 31 -25.09 -7.31 8.73
N PRO A 32 -26.20 -6.56 8.54
CA PRO A 32 -27.17 -6.80 7.47
C PRO A 32 -26.58 -6.76 6.06
N VAL A 33 -25.49 -6.00 5.89
CA VAL A 33 -24.74 -5.90 4.64
C VAL A 33 -23.30 -6.31 4.88
N LYS A 34 -22.78 -7.24 4.05
CA LYS A 34 -21.39 -7.72 4.09
C LYS A 34 -20.73 -7.46 2.73
N ILE A 35 -19.62 -6.74 2.73
CA ILE A 35 -18.79 -6.51 1.53
C ILE A 35 -17.60 -7.47 1.57
N GLU A 36 -17.45 -8.27 0.53
CA GLU A 36 -16.42 -9.28 0.37
C GLU A 36 -15.64 -9.08 -0.93
N PHE A 37 -14.36 -9.42 -0.89
CA PHE A 37 -13.53 -9.51 -2.09
C PHE A 37 -13.14 -10.96 -2.33
N THR A 38 -13.13 -11.39 -3.59
CA THR A 38 -12.67 -12.75 -3.94
C THR A 38 -11.15 -12.77 -4.13
N GLY A 39 -10.49 -13.83 -3.68
CA GLY A 39 -9.06 -14.06 -3.93
C GLY A 39 -8.11 -13.18 -3.09
N VAL A 40 -8.59 -12.64 -1.97
CA VAL A 40 -7.79 -11.82 -1.04
C VAL A 40 -7.51 -12.58 0.25
N ASP A 41 -6.50 -12.13 1.00
CA ASP A 41 -6.26 -12.63 2.35
C ASP A 41 -7.30 -12.12 3.36
N GLN A 42 -7.22 -12.62 4.60
CA GLN A 42 -8.12 -12.25 5.71
C GLN A 42 -8.14 -10.75 6.04
N ASN A 43 -7.14 -9.99 5.59
CA ASN A 43 -7.04 -8.54 5.78
C ASN A 43 -7.55 -7.75 4.57
N ASN A 44 -8.16 -8.43 3.59
CA ASN A 44 -8.54 -7.87 2.28
C ASN A 44 -7.36 -7.30 1.51
N ARG A 45 -6.26 -8.04 1.51
CA ARG A 45 -5.08 -7.70 0.75
C ARG A 45 -4.80 -8.75 -0.31
N VAL A 46 -4.33 -8.29 -1.46
CA VAL A 46 -3.70 -9.12 -2.48
C VAL A 46 -2.25 -8.67 -2.66
N SER A 47 -1.34 -9.63 -2.81
CA SER A 47 0.06 -9.36 -3.11
C SER A 47 0.33 -9.72 -4.57
N LEU A 48 0.87 -8.77 -5.33
CA LEU A 48 1.22 -8.95 -6.74
C LEU A 48 2.74 -8.93 -6.89
N GLU A 49 3.25 -9.73 -7.81
CA GLU A 49 4.66 -9.67 -8.20
C GLU A 49 5.01 -8.31 -8.85
N LYS A 50 6.24 -7.86 -8.64
CA LYS A 50 6.74 -6.63 -9.28
C LYS A 50 6.63 -6.75 -10.80
N GLY A 51 6.04 -5.74 -11.44
CA GLY A 51 5.88 -5.67 -12.90
C GLY A 51 4.47 -6.04 -13.37
N VAL A 52 3.62 -6.60 -12.50
CA VAL A 52 2.19 -6.75 -12.77
C VAL A 52 1.53 -5.37 -12.76
N ALA A 53 1.05 -4.93 -13.92
CA ALA A 53 0.49 -3.59 -14.11
C ALA A 53 -1.04 -3.52 -13.94
N GLU A 54 -1.71 -4.66 -13.82
CA GLU A 54 -3.17 -4.73 -13.76
C GLU A 54 -3.64 -5.78 -12.76
N TYR A 55 -4.74 -5.51 -12.08
CA TYR A 55 -5.43 -6.45 -11.22
C TYR A 55 -6.93 -6.21 -11.26
N THR A 56 -7.73 -7.27 -11.34
CA THR A 56 -9.18 -7.17 -11.33
C THR A 56 -9.72 -7.75 -10.04
N ALA A 57 -10.26 -6.89 -9.18
CA ALA A 57 -10.95 -7.29 -7.97
C ALA A 57 -12.40 -7.65 -8.28
N THR A 58 -12.88 -8.77 -7.74
CA THR A 58 -14.31 -9.10 -7.71
C THR A 58 -14.86 -8.70 -6.35
N VAL A 59 -15.87 -7.84 -6.35
CA VAL A 59 -16.54 -7.31 -5.15
C VAL A 59 -17.93 -7.93 -5.07
N LYS A 60 -18.24 -8.54 -3.93
CA LYS A 60 -19.54 -9.11 -3.61
C LYS A 60 -20.15 -8.38 -2.44
N VAL A 61 -21.40 -7.97 -2.57
CA VAL A 61 -22.16 -7.32 -1.50
C VAL A 61 -23.35 -8.20 -1.19
N GLN A 62 -23.29 -8.87 -0.04
CA GLN A 62 -24.41 -9.63 0.51
C GLN A 62 -25.31 -8.66 1.30
N GLY A 63 -26.63 -8.86 1.21
CA GLY A 63 -27.62 -7.94 1.79
C GLY A 63 -28.25 -7.02 0.76
N GLU A 64 -29.22 -6.22 1.19
CA GLU A 64 -29.97 -5.28 0.35
C GLU A 64 -29.36 -3.87 0.43
N ILE A 65 -29.08 -3.28 -0.73
CA ILE A 65 -28.42 -1.97 -0.85
C ILE A 65 -29.17 -1.01 -1.78
N MET A 66 -29.06 0.28 -1.49
CA MET A 66 -29.59 1.40 -2.28
C MET A 66 -28.51 2.06 -3.15
N SER A 67 -27.24 1.98 -2.76
CA SER A 67 -26.13 2.49 -3.56
C SER A 67 -24.83 1.70 -3.37
N PHE A 68 -23.96 1.81 -4.36
CA PHE A 68 -22.63 1.24 -4.39
C PHE A 68 -21.64 2.24 -4.99
N GLU A 69 -20.55 2.51 -4.29
CA GLU A 69 -19.53 3.47 -4.70
C GLU A 69 -18.13 2.91 -4.41
N ILE A 70 -17.16 3.23 -5.28
CA ILE A 70 -15.75 2.96 -5.03
C ILE A 70 -14.99 4.27 -4.97
N TYR A 71 -14.24 4.46 -3.90
CA TYR A 71 -13.33 5.58 -3.71
C TYR A 71 -11.88 5.12 -3.83
N GLN A 72 -11.03 6.00 -4.33
CA GLN A 72 -9.59 5.88 -4.09
C GLN A 72 -9.33 5.90 -2.59
N ALA A 73 -8.30 5.19 -2.14
CA ALA A 73 -7.83 5.29 -0.77
C ALA A 73 -6.30 5.34 -0.73
N ASP A 74 -5.76 6.05 0.26
CA ASP A 74 -4.33 6.08 0.48
C ASP A 74 -3.83 4.68 0.88
N SER A 75 -2.84 4.15 0.16
CA SER A 75 -2.39 2.77 0.33
C SER A 75 -1.55 2.54 1.61
N LYS A 76 -1.16 3.59 2.32
CA LYS A 76 -0.39 3.51 3.58
C LYS A 76 -1.29 3.66 4.82
N THR A 77 -2.25 4.57 4.75
CA THR A 77 -3.10 4.99 5.86
C THR A 77 -4.53 4.48 5.74
N GLY A 78 -4.94 4.08 4.54
CA GLY A 78 -6.30 3.67 4.22
C GLY A 78 -7.30 4.83 4.26
N ILE A 79 -6.87 6.09 4.30
CA ILE A 79 -7.78 7.24 4.29
C ILE A 79 -8.51 7.28 2.95
N GLN A 80 -9.84 7.43 2.98
CA GLN A 80 -10.66 7.56 1.79
C GLN A 80 -10.35 8.88 1.07
N GLY A 81 -10.15 8.80 -0.24
CA GLY A 81 -9.92 9.91 -1.15
C GLY A 81 -11.14 10.16 -2.05
N SER A 82 -10.87 10.47 -3.32
CA SER A 82 -11.89 10.84 -4.30
C SER A 82 -12.75 9.66 -4.77
N LEU A 83 -14.00 9.94 -5.12
CA LEU A 83 -14.92 9.00 -5.78
C LEU A 83 -14.38 8.64 -7.17
N ILE A 84 -14.48 7.36 -7.53
CA ILE A 84 -14.26 6.87 -8.89
C ILE A 84 -15.63 6.84 -9.57
N GLU A 85 -16.00 7.97 -10.17
CA GLU A 85 -17.36 8.29 -10.67
C GLU A 85 -17.97 7.17 -11.52
N GLU A 86 -17.20 6.52 -12.39
CA GLU A 86 -17.69 5.47 -13.28
C GLU A 86 -18.18 4.21 -12.55
N THR A 87 -17.80 4.04 -11.29
CA THR A 87 -18.18 2.91 -10.44
C THR A 87 -19.46 3.15 -9.65
N ALA A 88 -19.91 4.40 -9.51
CA ALA A 88 -21.08 4.75 -8.71
C ALA A 88 -22.36 4.15 -9.30
N ARG A 89 -23.17 3.51 -8.48
CA ARG A 89 -24.46 2.92 -8.84
C ARG A 89 -25.50 3.25 -7.78
N SER A 90 -26.72 3.53 -8.22
CA SER A 90 -27.90 3.73 -7.38
C SER A 90 -29.00 2.79 -7.82
N PHE A 91 -29.76 2.28 -6.85
CA PHE A 91 -30.85 1.34 -7.07
C PHE A 91 -32.12 1.93 -6.44
N GLU A 92 -33.07 2.37 -7.27
CA GLU A 92 -34.29 3.07 -6.81
C GLU A 92 -35.13 2.23 -5.84
N ASP A 93 -35.26 0.92 -6.14
CA ASP A 93 -36.01 -0.05 -5.32
C ASP A 93 -35.09 -0.94 -4.46
N GLY A 94 -33.80 -0.60 -4.39
CA GLY A 94 -32.76 -1.44 -3.81
C GLY A 94 -32.37 -2.64 -4.68
N THR A 95 -31.29 -3.33 -4.30
CA THR A 95 -30.87 -4.59 -4.93
C THR A 95 -30.21 -5.50 -3.90
N ALA A 96 -30.29 -6.82 -4.09
CA ALA A 96 -29.70 -7.81 -3.21
C ALA A 96 -28.57 -8.58 -3.92
N ASN A 97 -27.55 -8.99 -3.17
CA ASN A 97 -26.46 -9.84 -3.66
C ASN A 97 -25.73 -9.24 -4.87
N TYR A 98 -25.46 -7.94 -4.83
CA TYR A 98 -24.81 -7.22 -5.92
C TYR A 98 -23.36 -7.68 -6.07
N GLU A 99 -22.96 -8.00 -7.30
CA GLU A 99 -21.60 -8.40 -7.64
C GLU A 99 -21.08 -7.58 -8.81
N THR A 100 -19.85 -7.10 -8.70
CA THR A 100 -19.19 -6.34 -9.76
C THR A 100 -17.68 -6.53 -9.72
N THR A 101 -17.00 -6.03 -10.74
CA THR A 101 -15.54 -6.05 -10.81
C THR A 101 -14.97 -4.65 -10.91
N TYR A 102 -13.84 -4.43 -10.26
CA TYR A 102 -13.05 -3.22 -10.41
C TYR A 102 -11.65 -3.56 -10.91
N LYS A 103 -11.22 -2.90 -12.00
CA LYS A 103 -9.91 -3.11 -12.60
C LYS A 103 -8.95 -2.00 -12.18
N PHE A 104 -7.96 -2.37 -11.39
CA PHE A 104 -6.75 -1.57 -11.19
C PHE A 104 -5.92 -1.62 -12.48
N THR A 105 -5.49 -0.46 -12.95
CA THR A 105 -4.66 -0.33 -14.14
C THR A 105 -3.43 0.51 -13.84
N SER A 106 -2.38 0.36 -14.66
CA SER A 106 -1.13 1.11 -14.53
C SER A 106 -0.48 1.01 -13.14
N LEU A 107 -0.63 -0.14 -12.48
CA LEU A 107 -0.04 -0.39 -11.16
C LEU A 107 1.49 -0.32 -11.25
N LYS A 108 2.06 0.62 -10.50
CA LYS A 108 3.51 0.80 -10.33
C LYS A 108 3.93 0.77 -8.85
N GLU A 109 2.96 0.98 -7.97
CA GLU A 109 3.08 0.99 -6.52
C GLU A 109 1.79 0.44 -5.89
N ASN A 110 1.79 0.30 -4.56
CA ASN A 110 0.62 -0.18 -3.83
C ASN A 110 -0.58 0.73 -4.08
N ALA A 111 -1.73 0.13 -4.35
CA ALA A 111 -2.99 0.83 -4.57
C ALA A 111 -4.03 0.37 -3.55
N CYS A 112 -4.94 1.25 -3.16
CA CYS A 112 -6.01 0.94 -2.23
C CYS A 112 -7.31 1.58 -2.70
N ILE A 113 -8.43 0.90 -2.43
CA ILE A 113 -9.77 1.43 -2.62
C ILE A 113 -10.60 1.23 -1.37
N THR A 114 -11.60 2.09 -1.20
CA THR A 114 -12.69 1.88 -0.25
C THR A 114 -13.97 1.65 -1.05
N VAL A 115 -14.61 0.51 -0.84
CA VAL A 115 -15.99 0.26 -1.29
C VAL A 115 -16.91 0.78 -0.21
N VAL A 116 -17.87 1.60 -0.61
CA VAL A 116 -18.91 2.17 0.26
C VAL A 116 -20.27 1.77 -0.29
N VAL A 117 -21.15 1.30 0.58
CA VAL A 117 -22.52 0.93 0.22
C VAL A 117 -23.51 1.51 1.23
N LEU A 118 -24.64 1.98 0.73
CA LEU A 118 -25.78 2.37 1.56
C LEU A 118 -26.77 1.20 1.59
N GLY A 119 -27.04 0.65 2.77
CA GLY A 119 -28.05 -0.38 2.97
C GLY A 119 -29.48 0.18 2.83
N THR A 120 -30.45 -0.69 2.55
CA THR A 120 -31.89 -0.32 2.61
C THR A 120 -32.35 0.05 4.02
N ASP A 121 -31.57 -0.33 5.04
CA ASP A 121 -31.75 0.06 6.44
C ASP A 121 -31.27 1.48 6.75
N GLY A 122 -30.72 2.19 5.76
CA GLY A 122 -30.23 3.57 5.88
C GLY A 122 -28.81 3.69 6.44
N ASN A 123 -28.13 2.58 6.75
CA ASN A 123 -26.77 2.59 7.27
C ASN A 123 -25.74 2.51 6.14
N THR A 124 -24.59 3.14 6.35
CA THR A 124 -23.44 3.03 5.46
C THR A 124 -22.47 1.95 5.93
N TYR A 125 -22.08 1.07 5.01
CA TYR A 125 -21.08 0.03 5.24
C TYR A 125 -19.90 0.28 4.32
N GLN A 126 -18.70 -0.01 4.82
CA GLN A 126 -17.48 0.20 4.07
C GLN A 126 -16.47 -0.93 4.26
N ARG A 127 -15.74 -1.23 3.20
CA ARG A 127 -14.66 -2.23 3.21
C ARG A 127 -13.55 -1.77 2.29
N LYS A 128 -12.31 -1.95 2.74
CA LYS A 128 -11.12 -1.55 1.98
C LYS A 128 -10.47 -2.77 1.34
N LEU A 129 -9.85 -2.55 0.19
CA LEU A 129 -9.01 -3.51 -0.50
C LEU A 129 -7.63 -2.90 -0.74
N LEU A 130 -6.60 -3.56 -0.26
CA LEU A 130 -5.20 -3.22 -0.55
C LEU A 130 -4.65 -4.14 -1.64
N VAL A 131 -4.17 -3.54 -2.71
CA VAL A 131 -3.34 -4.20 -3.72
C VAL A 131 -1.90 -3.83 -3.42
N GLU A 132 -1.18 -4.78 -2.81
CA GLU A 132 0.23 -4.62 -2.46
C GLU A 132 1.09 -5.17 -3.60
N ILE A 133 2.02 -4.36 -4.11
CA ILE A 133 3.06 -4.84 -5.01
C ILE A 133 4.21 -5.33 -4.15
N THR A 134 4.44 -6.64 -4.13
CA THR A 134 5.56 -7.24 -3.40
C THR A 134 6.86 -6.66 -3.97
N PRO A 135 7.70 -6.02 -3.14
CA PRO A 135 9.02 -5.61 -3.60
C PRO A 135 9.81 -6.86 -4.00
N SER A 136 10.55 -6.80 -5.12
CA SER A 136 11.53 -7.83 -5.44
C SER A 136 12.58 -7.87 -4.32
N VAL A 137 12.47 -8.85 -3.42
CA VAL A 137 13.51 -9.17 -2.45
C VAL A 137 14.40 -10.21 -3.11
N LEU A 138 15.63 -9.82 -3.45
CA LEU A 138 16.71 -10.77 -3.68
C LEU A 138 17.32 -11.04 -2.30
N PHE A 139 17.15 -12.25 -1.79
CA PHE A 139 17.88 -12.71 -0.62
C PHE A 139 19.28 -13.11 -1.07
N SER A 140 20.32 -12.74 -0.31
CA SER A 140 21.61 -13.43 -0.41
C SER A 140 21.42 -14.85 0.10
N ASP A 141 21.89 -15.84 -0.65
CA ASP A 141 21.86 -17.26 -0.28
C ASP A 141 22.54 -17.48 1.09
N PRO A 142 21.90 -18.13 2.07
CA PRO A 142 22.48 -18.41 3.39
C PRO A 142 23.66 -19.40 3.38
N ASP A 143 23.96 -20.06 2.24
CA ASP A 143 25.22 -20.79 2.03
C ASP A 143 26.42 -19.86 1.70
N CYS A 144 26.30 -18.57 2.04
CA CYS A 144 27.37 -17.58 2.09
C CYS A 144 28.44 -17.92 3.15
N GLY A 145 29.17 -19.01 2.93
CA GLY A 145 30.16 -19.49 3.89
C GLY A 145 31.00 -20.68 3.46
N LYS A 146 30.75 -21.29 2.30
CA LYS A 146 31.70 -22.27 1.73
C LYS A 146 32.68 -21.67 0.72
N ASP A 147 32.35 -20.54 0.12
CA ASP A 147 33.25 -19.67 -0.64
C ASP A 147 32.80 -18.20 -0.43
N GLY A 148 32.80 -17.75 0.83
CA GLY A 148 32.17 -16.51 1.27
C GLY A 148 32.50 -15.31 0.38
N GLU A 149 31.48 -14.74 -0.28
CA GLU A 149 31.60 -13.41 -0.87
C GLU A 149 31.69 -12.39 0.27
N ILE A 150 32.92 -12.00 0.56
CA ILE A 150 33.24 -10.86 1.40
C ILE A 150 32.75 -9.61 0.64
N VAL A 151 31.93 -8.78 1.28
CA VAL A 151 31.64 -7.43 0.75
C VAL A 151 32.90 -6.58 0.95
N GLU A 152 33.83 -6.68 0.02
CA GLU A 152 35.04 -5.88 0.01
C GLU A 152 34.82 -4.59 -0.78
N THR A 153 35.25 -3.47 -0.20
CA THR A 153 35.38 -2.22 -0.95
C THR A 153 36.77 -2.20 -1.57
N ALA A 154 36.91 -2.41 -2.87
CA ALA A 154 38.17 -2.16 -3.54
C ALA A 154 38.48 -0.66 -3.45
N SER A 155 39.67 -0.27 -3.02
CA SER A 155 40.08 1.14 -2.84
C SER A 155 39.92 2.01 -4.11
N ALA A 156 39.78 1.37 -5.27
CA ALA A 156 39.53 2.01 -6.55
C ALA A 156 38.04 2.31 -6.85
N TYR A 157 37.11 1.74 -6.08
CA TYR A 157 35.67 1.87 -6.25
C TYR A 157 35.03 2.13 -4.88
N TYR A 158 34.56 3.37 -4.65
CA TYR A 158 33.75 3.71 -3.49
C TYR A 158 32.59 2.73 -3.39
N GLY A 159 32.63 1.85 -2.39
CA GLY A 159 31.92 0.56 -2.33
C GLY A 159 30.40 0.59 -2.49
N CYS A 160 29.68 -0.01 -1.55
CA CYS A 160 28.23 -0.15 -1.65
C CYS A 160 27.48 1.02 -0.97
N TYR A 161 26.34 1.39 -1.54
CA TYR A 161 25.49 2.51 -1.09
C TYR A 161 24.28 1.96 -0.34
N TYR A 162 23.90 2.58 0.78
CA TYR A 162 22.85 2.08 1.66
C TYR A 162 21.69 3.06 1.80
N ALA A 163 20.48 2.52 1.73
CA ALA A 163 19.23 3.21 2.00
C ALA A 163 18.61 2.62 3.26
N THR A 164 18.70 3.34 4.37
CA THR A 164 18.14 2.92 5.66
C THR A 164 16.63 3.01 5.70
N TRP A 165 16.04 4.01 5.05
CA TRP A 165 14.59 4.14 4.97
C TRP A 165 13.94 3.06 4.08
N LEU A 166 14.74 2.36 3.27
CA LEU A 166 14.34 1.19 2.49
C LEU A 166 14.82 -0.13 3.13
N LEU A 167 14.60 -0.26 4.45
CA LEU A 167 14.93 -1.46 5.23
C LEU A 167 16.41 -1.89 5.13
N GLY A 168 17.32 -0.92 4.97
CA GLY A 168 18.77 -1.18 4.91
C GLY A 168 19.26 -1.71 3.56
N ARG A 169 18.51 -1.50 2.47
CA ARG A 169 18.90 -1.95 1.13
C ARG A 169 20.28 -1.43 0.72
N THR A 170 21.04 -2.31 0.08
CA THR A 170 22.38 -2.03 -0.44
C THR A 170 22.37 -1.97 -1.98
N TYR A 171 23.02 -0.97 -2.54
CA TYR A 171 23.15 -0.72 -3.98
C TYR A 171 24.62 -0.75 -4.40
N MET A 172 24.88 -1.22 -5.62
CA MET A 172 26.22 -1.17 -6.21
C MET A 172 26.56 0.26 -6.67
N ALA A 173 27.83 0.63 -6.55
CA ALA A 173 28.32 1.96 -6.93
C ALA A 173 28.01 2.36 -8.36
N ALA A 174 28.11 1.41 -9.29
CA ALA A 174 27.85 1.63 -10.71
C ALA A 174 26.43 2.16 -10.96
N ASP A 175 25.49 1.83 -10.08
CA ASP A 175 24.09 2.25 -10.20
C ASP A 175 23.73 3.40 -9.25
N ALA A 176 24.69 3.95 -8.50
CA ALA A 176 24.41 4.94 -7.45
C ALA A 176 23.66 6.18 -7.97
N MET A 177 23.95 6.61 -9.20
CA MET A 177 23.27 7.76 -9.83
C MET A 177 21.79 7.48 -10.12
N LYS A 178 21.42 6.23 -10.35
CA LYS A 178 20.03 5.83 -10.59
C LYS A 178 19.19 5.93 -9.31
N TYR A 179 19.81 5.74 -8.15
CA TYR A 179 19.17 5.71 -6.84
C TYR A 179 19.60 6.86 -5.93
N ALA A 180 20.11 7.96 -6.50
CA ALA A 180 20.69 9.07 -5.74
C ALA A 180 19.71 9.70 -4.73
N ASN A 181 18.41 9.70 -5.06
CA ASN A 181 17.36 10.22 -4.17
C ASN A 181 16.93 9.22 -3.08
N GLU A 182 17.45 8.00 -3.12
CA GLU A 182 17.07 6.92 -2.21
C GLU A 182 18.17 6.58 -1.19
N VAL A 183 19.39 7.05 -1.39
CA VAL A 183 20.54 6.68 -0.57
C VAL A 183 20.72 7.63 0.61
N ASP A 184 20.88 7.08 1.81
CA ASP A 184 21.13 7.85 3.04
C ASP A 184 22.61 7.98 3.38
N PHE A 185 23.40 6.95 3.08
CA PHE A 185 24.86 6.92 3.28
C PHE A 185 25.52 5.85 2.40
N SER A 186 26.84 5.96 2.23
CA SER A 186 27.65 4.89 1.62
C SER A 186 28.70 4.39 2.59
N LEU A 187 29.18 3.18 2.35
CA LEU A 187 30.44 2.73 2.92
C LEU A 187 31.60 3.31 2.10
N GLY A 188 32.56 3.95 2.76
CA GLY A 188 33.76 4.46 2.10
C GLY A 188 34.83 4.87 3.09
N ASP A 189 36.04 5.10 2.61
CA ASP A 189 37.16 5.48 3.46
C ASP A 189 37.18 6.97 3.76
N ILE A 190 37.52 7.34 5.00
CA ILE A 190 37.76 8.72 5.44
C ILE A 190 39.15 8.84 6.08
N ILE A 191 39.78 10.02 5.96
CA ILE A 191 40.98 10.35 6.72
C ILE A 191 40.55 11.10 7.99
N LEU A 192 40.89 10.57 9.16
CA LEU A 192 40.58 11.20 10.43
C LEU A 192 41.47 12.44 10.65
N PRO A 193 40.97 13.52 11.28
CA PRO A 193 41.76 14.73 11.54
C PRO A 193 43.05 14.49 12.34
N SER A 194 43.12 13.38 13.09
CA SER A 194 44.23 13.00 13.95
C SER A 194 45.29 12.12 13.28
N GLY A 195 45.18 11.81 11.99
CA GLY A 195 46.11 10.90 11.32
C GLY A 195 46.08 10.97 9.80
N SER A 196 47.00 10.23 9.18
CA SER A 196 47.16 10.14 7.71
C SER A 196 46.60 8.85 7.12
N GLU A 197 46.04 7.96 7.94
CA GLU A 197 45.49 6.69 7.50
C GLU A 197 44.00 6.77 7.20
N ALA A 198 43.62 6.14 6.10
CA ALA A 198 42.25 5.99 5.66
C ALA A 198 41.57 4.87 6.47
N VAL A 199 40.41 5.18 7.07
CA VAL A 199 39.61 4.22 7.82
C VAL A 199 38.22 4.08 7.20
N PRO A 200 37.65 2.86 7.15
CA PRO A 200 36.32 2.66 6.61
C PRO A 200 35.26 3.30 7.52
N ALA A 201 34.35 4.05 6.92
CA ALA A 201 33.29 4.75 7.64
C ALA A 201 31.99 4.81 6.83
N LEU A 202 30.89 5.07 7.54
CA LEU A 202 29.62 5.44 6.92
C LEU A 202 29.63 6.94 6.60
N VAL A 203 29.50 7.27 5.33
CA VAL A 203 29.64 8.64 4.83
C VAL A 203 28.31 9.13 4.27
N SER A 204 27.84 10.27 4.80
CA SER A 204 26.64 10.94 4.30
C SER A 204 26.88 11.52 2.89
N PRO A 205 25.91 11.41 1.96
CA PRO A 205 26.01 11.98 0.62
C PRO A 205 26.18 13.50 0.62
N ALA A 206 25.68 14.20 1.63
CA ALA A 206 25.80 15.65 1.76
C ALA A 206 27.22 16.14 2.07
N LYS A 207 28.13 15.24 2.49
CA LYS A 207 29.55 15.55 2.68
C LYS A 207 30.40 15.30 1.43
N ARG A 208 29.78 15.11 0.26
CA ARG A 208 30.44 14.83 -1.02
C ARG A 208 30.61 16.05 -1.94
N SER A 209 30.18 17.23 -1.51
CA SER A 209 30.40 18.51 -2.20
C SER A 209 31.75 19.13 -1.85
#